data_AF-A0A9D7T0K9-F1
#
_entry.id   AF-A0A9D7T0K9-F1
#
_cell.length_a   1.000
_cell.length_b   1.000
_cell.length_c   1.000
_cell.angle_alpha   90.00
_cell.angle_beta   90.00
_cell.angle_gamma   90.00
#
_symmetry.space_group_name_H-M   'P 1'
#
loop_
_entity.id
_entity.type
_entity.pdbx_description
1 polymer ?
#
loop_
_entity_poly.entity_id
_entity_poly.type
_entity_poly.pdbx_seq_one_letter_code
_entity_poly.pdbx_strand_id
1 'polypeptide(L)'
;MVLFSASCSEKKTEKSADVQFKQPTSLPELLALPPESLDKVDVARINLLCAEGLRGAENLDVELCIIELDRLAKYVERETKRNLHQFLERKEEFKSSLGYYRMCMLGTVLAEDLKVHYDEYLENLQAARGATSSMSIQDWKTFFWDSRNVFLHGLLTKDRTGTCSSMPFLYVAIAQRLGYPAAIAARKHHLYVTYSDAGDHLNVEATENRGFATPTDEEYRSSDLVMDNMTKEEIDGMGWMKPMDNKQVLNVCLSIRACCLRSAGKYAEEKTTWGYVSRYGNGSELARRVISKNQMLSDALNLEDNLNRLWAEVENLEFPSGGPRAEYFRNRKWMVQYGMMQGDDLAVIQKSVEALKLELRVYRSEISDDLRKVAEAFPVVTFRQINQSKFLAMIRDNVEVRTMRIRQELVPSQYWNGIPDELKQRLNRLTNERDVVEEMQVFAVEEINQGNYPFQPRAPNPMFSQPPPTYGQPQVPSIERGNMMPDETRPYDPLRSRDQGHKRAIEQRRRLLMESTLPMPPLRIEIISATAQTSEPIQTSR
;
A
#
# COMPACT_ATOMS: atom_id res chain seq x y z
N MET A 1 -71.78 15.35 33.77
CA MET A 1 -71.82 13.87 33.68
C MET A 1 -72.06 13.52 32.23
N VAL A 2 -70.99 13.44 31.43
CA VAL A 2 -71.04 13.25 29.97
C VAL A 2 -70.32 11.95 29.66
N LEU A 3 -71.06 11.00 29.11
CA LEU A 3 -70.59 9.72 28.60
C LEU A 3 -69.95 9.94 27.22
N PHE A 4 -68.69 9.52 27.05
CA PHE A 4 -68.09 9.32 25.73
C PHE A 4 -67.65 7.86 25.59
N SER A 5 -68.33 7.16 24.68
CA SER A 5 -68.00 5.84 24.17
C SER A 5 -66.86 5.97 23.15
N ALA A 6 -65.72 5.33 23.41
CA ALA A 6 -64.64 5.16 22.43
C ALA A 6 -64.63 3.72 21.91
N SER A 7 -64.98 3.59 20.64
CA SER A 7 -64.98 2.35 19.84
C SER A 7 -63.55 1.86 19.62
N CYS A 8 -63.25 0.65 20.06
CA CYS A 8 -61.98 -0.03 19.82
C CYS A 8 -61.99 -0.64 18.41
N SER A 9 -61.25 -0.05 17.47
CA SER A 9 -61.03 -0.62 16.14
C SER A 9 -59.85 -1.61 16.20
N GLU A 10 -60.14 -2.90 16.11
CA GLU A 10 -59.15 -3.95 15.90
C GLU A 10 -58.41 -3.73 14.57
N LYS A 11 -57.18 -3.20 14.64
CA LYS A 11 -56.27 -3.20 13.49
C LYS A 11 -55.74 -4.61 13.30
N LYS A 12 -56.26 -5.29 12.27
CA LYS A 12 -55.74 -6.55 11.72
C LYS A 12 -54.27 -6.32 11.30
N THR A 13 -53.33 -6.79 12.10
CA THR A 13 -51.90 -6.79 11.77
C THR A 13 -51.67 -7.81 10.66
N GLU A 14 -51.63 -7.35 9.41
CA GLU A 14 -51.10 -8.15 8.31
C GLU A 14 -49.64 -8.49 8.64
N LYS A 15 -49.38 -9.77 8.96
CA LYS A 15 -48.03 -10.34 8.96
C LYS A 15 -47.49 -10.18 7.54
N SER A 16 -46.74 -9.10 7.28
CA SER A 16 -45.92 -9.04 6.08
C SER A 16 -44.95 -10.22 6.15
N ALA A 17 -45.06 -11.15 5.21
CA ALA A 17 -44.09 -12.21 5.05
C ALA A 17 -42.72 -11.56 4.89
N ASP A 18 -41.87 -11.70 5.90
CA ASP A 18 -40.53 -11.14 5.92
C ASP A 18 -39.74 -11.81 4.80
N VAL A 19 -39.61 -11.12 3.67
CA VAL A 19 -38.89 -11.62 2.50
C VAL A 19 -37.43 -11.73 2.92
N GLN A 20 -36.98 -12.96 3.16
CA GLN A 20 -35.62 -13.26 3.56
C GLN A 20 -34.63 -12.58 2.61
N PHE A 21 -33.77 -11.73 3.16
CA PHE A 21 -32.77 -11.01 2.38
C PHE A 21 -31.78 -11.98 1.73
N LYS A 22 -31.66 -11.95 0.40
CA LYS A 22 -30.74 -12.80 -0.35
C LYS A 22 -29.33 -12.20 -0.28
N GLN A 23 -28.38 -12.98 0.25
CA GLN A 23 -26.97 -12.59 0.30
C GLN A 23 -26.37 -12.51 -1.13
N PRO A 24 -25.48 -11.53 -1.42
CA PRO A 24 -24.79 -11.44 -2.70
C PRO A 24 -23.80 -12.60 -2.88
N THR A 25 -23.65 -13.07 -4.11
CA THR A 25 -22.80 -14.23 -4.46
C THR A 25 -21.57 -13.83 -5.27
N SER A 26 -21.45 -12.56 -5.66
CA SER A 26 -20.30 -12.02 -6.39
C SER A 26 -20.06 -10.55 -6.02
N LEU A 27 -18.84 -10.06 -6.26
CA LEU A 27 -18.52 -8.64 -6.06
C LEU A 27 -19.42 -7.68 -6.86
N PRO A 28 -19.77 -7.92 -8.14
CA PRO A 28 -20.72 -7.08 -8.86
C PRO A 28 -22.10 -7.03 -8.22
N GLU A 29 -22.64 -8.15 -7.72
CA GLU A 29 -23.92 -8.18 -6.99
C GLU A 29 -23.85 -7.35 -5.71
N LEU A 30 -22.76 -7.49 -4.93
CA LEU A 30 -22.54 -6.69 -3.72
C LEU A 30 -22.47 -5.19 -4.04
N LEU A 31 -21.76 -4.79 -5.10
CA LEU A 31 -21.64 -3.39 -5.52
C LEU A 31 -22.93 -2.82 -6.13
N ALA A 32 -23.84 -3.67 -6.60
CA ALA A 32 -25.14 -3.28 -7.12
C ALA A 32 -26.17 -2.99 -6.00
N LEU A 33 -25.94 -3.50 -4.78
CA LEU A 33 -26.83 -3.23 -3.66
C LEU A 33 -26.89 -1.73 -3.33
N PRO A 34 -28.06 -1.23 -2.90
CA PRO A 34 -28.15 0.11 -2.36
C PRO A 34 -27.49 0.14 -0.96
N PRO A 35 -26.83 1.25 -0.55
CA PRO A 35 -26.06 1.30 0.69
C PRO A 35 -26.84 0.88 1.94
N GLU A 36 -28.12 1.20 2.03
CA GLU A 36 -29.03 0.84 3.14
C GLU A 36 -29.31 -0.67 3.25
N SER A 37 -29.02 -1.45 2.21
CA SER A 37 -29.13 -2.91 2.25
C SER A 37 -27.84 -3.60 2.69
N LEU A 38 -26.72 -2.88 2.77
CA LEU A 38 -25.43 -3.47 3.13
C LEU A 38 -25.42 -3.97 4.58
N ASP A 39 -26.16 -3.35 5.49
CA ASP A 39 -26.27 -3.78 6.89
C ASP A 39 -26.93 -5.16 7.06
N LYS A 40 -27.55 -5.69 6.01
CA LYS A 40 -28.11 -7.05 5.97
C LYS A 40 -27.13 -8.10 5.42
N VAL A 41 -25.98 -7.67 4.89
CA VAL A 41 -24.97 -8.55 4.32
C VAL A 41 -24.04 -9.07 5.42
N ASP A 42 -23.68 -10.35 5.39
CA ASP A 42 -22.66 -10.89 6.31
C ASP A 42 -21.31 -10.17 6.11
N VAL A 43 -20.74 -9.64 7.19
CA VAL A 43 -19.45 -8.92 7.18
C VAL A 43 -18.32 -9.76 6.57
N ALA A 44 -18.32 -11.08 6.81
CA ALA A 44 -17.34 -12.00 6.25
C ALA A 44 -17.50 -12.07 4.72
N ARG A 45 -18.74 -12.10 4.25
CA ARG A 45 -19.05 -12.15 2.81
C ARG A 45 -18.63 -10.87 2.10
N ILE A 46 -18.81 -9.70 2.72
CA ILE A 46 -18.27 -8.43 2.18
C ILE A 46 -16.76 -8.54 1.97
N ASN A 47 -16.03 -8.99 2.99
CA ASN A 47 -14.58 -9.13 2.95
C ASN A 47 -14.13 -10.15 1.87
N LEU A 48 -14.74 -11.34 1.85
CA LEU A 48 -14.40 -12.41 0.89
C LEU A 48 -14.69 -12.00 -0.55
N LEU A 49 -15.85 -11.41 -0.84
CA LEU A 49 -16.19 -10.94 -2.19
C LEU A 49 -15.22 -9.85 -2.68
N CYS A 50 -14.73 -8.99 -1.78
CA CYS A 50 -13.72 -7.99 -2.14
C CYS A 50 -12.34 -8.59 -2.48
N ALA A 51 -12.09 -9.86 -2.15
CA ALA A 51 -10.86 -10.56 -2.52
C ALA A 51 -10.91 -11.22 -3.91
N GLU A 52 -12.09 -11.39 -4.51
CA GLU A 52 -12.27 -12.11 -5.79
C GLU A 52 -11.38 -11.56 -6.92
N GLY A 53 -10.64 -12.44 -7.59
CA GLY A 53 -9.77 -12.07 -8.72
C GLY A 53 -8.48 -11.30 -8.34
N LEU A 54 -8.18 -11.18 -7.04
CA LEU A 54 -6.88 -10.74 -6.57
C LEU A 54 -5.88 -11.91 -6.56
N ARG A 55 -4.59 -11.58 -6.60
CA ARG A 55 -3.51 -12.56 -6.46
C ARG A 55 -3.61 -13.25 -5.09
N GLY A 56 -3.54 -14.57 -5.07
CA GLY A 56 -3.71 -15.41 -3.87
C GLY A 56 -5.15 -15.89 -3.65
N ALA A 57 -6.13 -15.33 -4.36
CA ALA A 57 -7.54 -15.67 -4.28
C ALA A 57 -8.04 -16.47 -5.50
N GLU A 58 -7.14 -17.10 -6.27
CA GLU A 58 -7.48 -17.80 -7.52
C GLU A 58 -8.41 -19.00 -7.28
N ASN A 59 -8.33 -19.62 -6.09
CA ASN A 59 -9.17 -20.74 -5.68
C ASN A 59 -10.15 -20.37 -4.57
N LEU A 60 -10.50 -19.08 -4.45
CA LEU A 60 -11.43 -18.61 -3.44
C LEU A 60 -12.83 -19.18 -3.68
N ASP A 61 -13.33 -19.94 -2.71
CA ASP A 61 -14.73 -20.36 -2.63
C ASP A 61 -15.37 -19.71 -1.40
N VAL A 62 -16.23 -18.73 -1.66
CA VAL A 62 -16.87 -17.93 -0.61
C VAL A 62 -17.74 -18.79 0.29
N GLU A 63 -18.48 -19.76 -0.27
CA GLU A 63 -19.39 -20.59 0.51
C GLU A 63 -18.62 -21.56 1.42
N LEU A 64 -17.54 -22.16 0.91
CA LEU A 64 -16.66 -22.99 1.74
C LEU A 64 -16.01 -22.19 2.87
N CYS A 65 -15.61 -20.94 2.61
CA CYS A 65 -15.10 -20.04 3.65
C CYS A 65 -16.16 -19.75 4.73
N ILE A 66 -17.42 -19.51 4.36
CA ILE A 66 -18.52 -19.29 5.30
C ILE A 66 -18.78 -20.54 6.16
N ILE A 67 -18.80 -21.73 5.55
CA ILE A 67 -18.97 -23.00 6.27
C ILE A 67 -17.84 -23.19 7.28
N GLU A 68 -16.60 -22.87 6.91
CA GLU A 68 -15.47 -22.96 7.82
C GLU A 68 -15.59 -21.98 8.98
N LEU A 69 -16.03 -20.74 8.74
CA LEU A 69 -16.30 -19.77 9.82
C LEU A 69 -17.37 -20.26 10.80
N ASP A 70 -18.43 -20.90 10.30
CA ASP A 70 -19.46 -21.49 11.17
C ASP A 70 -18.91 -22.64 12.00
N ARG A 71 -17.99 -23.44 11.44
CA ARG A 71 -17.27 -24.50 12.16
C ARG A 71 -16.38 -23.93 13.27
N LEU A 72 -15.61 -22.88 12.97
CA LEU A 72 -14.76 -22.21 13.95
C LEU A 72 -15.61 -21.56 15.06
N ALA A 73 -16.72 -20.91 14.71
CA ALA A 73 -17.64 -20.32 15.68
C ALA A 73 -18.19 -21.37 16.66
N LYS A 74 -18.64 -22.53 16.17
CA LYS A 74 -19.08 -23.64 17.04
C LYS A 74 -17.98 -24.14 17.97
N TYR A 75 -16.72 -24.17 17.50
CA TYR A 75 -15.58 -24.53 18.33
C TYR A 75 -15.37 -23.51 19.46
N VAL A 76 -15.35 -22.21 19.13
CA VAL A 76 -15.23 -21.12 20.11
C VAL A 76 -16.40 -21.14 21.10
N GLU A 77 -17.63 -21.37 20.65
CA GLU A 77 -18.81 -21.47 21.50
C GLU A 77 -18.64 -22.58 22.56
N ARG A 78 -18.16 -23.75 22.13
CA ARG A 78 -17.95 -24.90 23.00
C ARG A 78 -16.89 -24.60 24.06
N GLU A 79 -15.74 -24.05 23.67
CA GLU A 79 -14.67 -23.74 24.62
C GLU A 79 -15.05 -22.59 25.57
N THR A 80 -15.79 -21.58 25.09
CA THR A 80 -16.33 -20.51 25.93
C THR A 80 -17.31 -21.07 26.97
N LYS A 81 -18.23 -21.97 26.58
CA LYS A 81 -19.17 -22.60 27.52
C LYS A 81 -18.47 -23.51 28.52
N ARG A 82 -17.50 -24.32 28.07
CA ARG A 82 -16.72 -25.23 28.92
C ARG A 82 -15.95 -24.48 30.00
N ASN A 83 -15.39 -23.32 29.67
CA ASN A 83 -14.59 -22.53 30.59
C ASN A 83 -15.39 -21.48 31.40
N LEU A 84 -16.72 -21.44 31.26
CA LEU A 84 -17.54 -20.41 31.91
C LEU A 84 -17.43 -20.43 33.45
N HIS A 85 -17.11 -21.59 34.03
CA HIS A 85 -16.85 -21.73 35.46
C HIS A 85 -15.75 -20.77 35.94
N GLN A 86 -14.72 -20.52 35.13
CA GLN A 86 -13.64 -19.59 35.51
C GLN A 86 -14.17 -18.17 35.72
N PHE A 87 -15.06 -17.70 34.85
CA PHE A 87 -15.73 -16.40 35.04
C PHE A 87 -16.61 -16.42 36.27
N LEU A 88 -17.41 -17.48 36.48
CA LEU A 88 -18.34 -17.54 37.62
C LEU A 88 -17.63 -17.55 38.97
N GLU A 89 -16.50 -18.23 39.06
CA GLU A 89 -15.70 -18.37 40.29
C GLU A 89 -14.79 -17.16 40.55
N ARG A 90 -14.28 -16.51 39.49
CA ARG A 90 -13.25 -15.46 39.57
C ARG A 90 -13.60 -14.27 38.67
N LYS A 91 -14.77 -13.68 38.88
CA LYS A 91 -15.32 -12.58 38.04
C LYS A 91 -14.38 -11.39 37.94
N GLU A 92 -13.68 -11.08 39.02
CA GLU A 92 -12.73 -9.99 39.14
C GLU A 92 -11.54 -10.09 38.17
N GLU A 93 -11.07 -11.30 37.85
CA GLU A 93 -10.02 -11.51 36.85
C GLU A 93 -10.48 -11.06 35.45
N PHE A 94 -11.80 -11.08 35.20
CA PHE A 94 -12.43 -10.65 33.96
C PHE A 94 -13.10 -9.28 34.09
N LYS A 95 -12.62 -8.43 34.99
CA LYS A 95 -13.16 -7.07 35.24
C LYS A 95 -14.66 -7.07 35.56
N SER A 96 -15.18 -8.18 36.11
CA SER A 96 -16.61 -8.42 36.34
C SER A 96 -17.50 -8.27 35.09
N SER A 97 -16.93 -8.36 33.89
CA SER A 97 -17.61 -8.19 32.61
C SER A 97 -17.72 -9.52 31.86
N LEU A 98 -18.95 -9.93 31.55
CA LEU A 98 -19.18 -11.12 30.73
C LEU A 98 -18.73 -10.87 29.27
N GLY A 99 -18.85 -9.64 28.78
CA GLY A 99 -18.33 -9.24 27.47
C GLY A 99 -16.81 -9.39 27.38
N TYR A 100 -16.10 -8.91 28.39
CA TYR A 100 -14.65 -9.07 28.51
C TYR A 100 -14.25 -10.55 28.53
N TYR A 101 -14.93 -11.37 29.34
CA TYR A 101 -14.71 -12.82 29.36
C TYR A 101 -14.92 -13.46 27.98
N ARG A 102 -16.03 -13.15 27.30
CA ARG A 102 -16.35 -13.72 25.97
C ARG A 102 -15.32 -13.35 24.92
N MET A 103 -14.89 -12.08 24.88
CA MET A 103 -13.88 -11.62 23.93
C MET A 103 -12.49 -12.16 24.26
N CYS A 104 -12.18 -12.33 25.54
CA CYS A 104 -10.97 -13.01 26.00
C CYS A 104 -10.96 -14.48 25.51
N MET A 105 -12.03 -15.24 25.76
CA MET A 105 -12.14 -16.62 25.29
C MET A 105 -12.06 -16.73 23.77
N LEU A 106 -12.69 -15.82 23.03
CA LEU A 106 -12.57 -15.76 21.58
C LEU A 106 -11.11 -15.58 21.14
N GLY A 107 -10.41 -14.60 21.71
CA GLY A 107 -9.00 -14.34 21.39
C GLY A 107 -8.08 -15.50 21.74
N THR A 108 -8.20 -16.04 22.96
CA THR A 108 -7.42 -17.19 23.43
C THR A 108 -7.64 -18.41 22.55
N VAL A 109 -8.89 -18.76 22.21
CA VAL A 109 -9.18 -19.92 21.37
C VAL A 109 -8.63 -19.72 19.96
N LEU A 110 -8.75 -18.53 19.39
CA LEU A 110 -8.18 -18.26 18.06
C LEU A 110 -6.66 -18.38 18.06
N ALA A 111 -5.97 -17.78 19.03
CA ALA A 111 -4.51 -17.80 19.10
C ALA A 111 -3.95 -19.17 19.53
N GLU A 112 -4.46 -19.74 20.62
CA GLU A 112 -3.87 -20.92 21.25
C GLU A 112 -4.37 -22.24 20.66
N ASP A 113 -5.67 -22.39 20.43
CA ASP A 113 -6.23 -23.65 19.93
C ASP A 113 -6.18 -23.72 18.41
N LEU A 114 -6.60 -22.64 17.75
CA LEU A 114 -6.72 -22.57 16.30
C LEU A 114 -5.45 -22.06 15.62
N LYS A 115 -4.43 -21.66 16.39
CA LYS A 115 -3.12 -21.21 15.91
C LYS A 115 -3.21 -20.06 14.91
N VAL A 116 -4.19 -19.18 15.09
CA VAL A 116 -4.27 -17.93 14.33
C VAL A 116 -3.17 -17.00 14.82
N HIS A 117 -2.34 -16.52 13.90
CA HIS A 117 -1.21 -15.65 14.23
C HIS A 117 -0.94 -14.64 13.11
N TYR A 118 -0.23 -13.58 13.48
CA TYR A 118 0.25 -12.61 12.50
C TYR A 118 1.30 -13.24 11.58
N ASP A 119 1.36 -12.82 10.32
CA ASP A 119 2.42 -13.21 9.38
C ASP A 119 3.79 -12.75 9.89
N GLU A 120 4.61 -13.70 10.37
CA GLU A 120 5.89 -13.42 11.01
C GLU A 120 6.83 -12.60 10.13
N TYR A 121 6.81 -12.78 8.81
CA TYR A 121 7.68 -12.03 7.91
C TYR A 121 7.24 -10.56 7.85
N LEU A 122 5.94 -10.30 7.75
CA LEU A 122 5.40 -8.94 7.76
C LEU A 122 5.53 -8.26 9.13
N GLU A 123 5.38 -9.00 10.22
CA GLU A 123 5.62 -8.51 11.58
C GLU A 123 7.08 -8.08 11.75
N ASN A 124 8.02 -8.94 11.36
CA ASN A 124 9.45 -8.64 11.40
C ASN A 124 9.81 -7.44 10.51
N LEU A 125 9.18 -7.32 9.34
CA LEU A 125 9.36 -6.18 8.45
C LEU A 125 8.88 -4.88 9.09
N GLN A 126 7.77 -4.91 9.83
CA GLN A 126 7.26 -3.76 10.58
C GLN A 126 8.19 -3.42 11.76
N ALA A 127 8.60 -4.42 12.54
CA ALA A 127 9.51 -4.24 13.68
C ALA A 127 10.88 -3.67 13.25
N ALA A 128 11.42 -4.12 12.12
CA ALA A 128 12.71 -3.68 11.61
C ALA A 128 12.75 -2.19 11.20
N ARG A 129 11.60 -1.56 10.94
CA ARG A 129 11.54 -0.13 10.58
C ARG A 129 11.68 0.80 11.79
N GLY A 130 11.47 0.29 13.00
CA GLY A 130 11.34 1.13 14.19
C GLY A 130 10.26 2.21 14.05
N ALA A 131 10.38 3.31 14.79
CA ALA A 131 9.41 4.41 14.80
C ALA A 131 9.44 5.31 13.54
N THR A 132 10.08 4.89 12.44
CA THR A 132 10.11 5.70 11.22
C THR A 132 8.77 5.64 10.49
N SER A 133 8.11 6.78 10.38
CA SER A 133 6.68 6.96 10.07
C SER A 133 6.30 6.76 8.60
N SER A 134 7.26 6.54 7.69
CA SER A 134 6.96 6.38 6.25
C SER A 134 7.23 4.96 5.77
N MET A 135 6.16 4.20 5.53
CA MET A 135 6.26 2.94 4.80
C MET A 135 6.75 3.21 3.37
N SER A 136 7.84 2.55 2.96
CA SER A 136 8.34 2.68 1.58
C SER A 136 7.32 2.10 0.58
N ILE A 137 7.43 2.49 -0.69
CA ILE A 137 6.59 1.90 -1.75
C ILE A 137 6.84 0.39 -1.84
N GLN A 138 8.08 -0.06 -1.62
CA GLN A 138 8.42 -1.48 -1.69
C GLN A 138 7.76 -2.26 -0.56
N ASP A 139 7.83 -1.72 0.64
CA ASP A 139 7.17 -2.25 1.82
C ASP A 139 5.65 -2.37 1.65
N TRP A 140 5.04 -1.32 1.09
CA TRP A 140 3.64 -1.33 0.73
C TRP A 140 3.32 -2.42 -0.28
N LYS A 141 4.12 -2.54 -1.34
CA LYS A 141 3.97 -3.59 -2.35
C LYS A 141 4.06 -4.97 -1.71
N THR A 142 5.00 -5.19 -0.80
CA THR A 142 5.15 -6.46 -0.06
C THR A 142 3.94 -6.78 0.81
N PHE A 143 3.45 -5.82 1.61
CA PHE A 143 2.30 -6.03 2.50
C PHE A 143 1.03 -6.42 1.73
N PHE A 144 0.75 -5.73 0.61
CA PHE A 144 -0.43 -6.00 -0.24
C PHE A 144 -0.15 -6.98 -1.38
N TRP A 145 1.00 -7.66 -1.37
CA TRP A 145 1.37 -8.56 -2.47
C TRP A 145 0.38 -9.71 -2.56
N ASP A 146 0.15 -10.42 -1.46
CA ASP A 146 -0.76 -11.55 -1.43
C ASP A 146 -2.06 -11.16 -0.74
N SER A 147 -3.20 -11.35 -1.41
CA SER A 147 -4.49 -11.02 -0.80
C SER A 147 -4.81 -11.89 0.42
N ARG A 148 -4.18 -13.07 0.56
CA ARG A 148 -4.29 -13.92 1.75
C ARG A 148 -3.79 -13.21 3.02
N ASN A 149 -2.84 -12.29 2.89
CA ASN A 149 -2.29 -11.58 4.04
C ASN A 149 -3.28 -10.54 4.61
N VAL A 150 -4.16 -10.01 3.76
CA VAL A 150 -5.00 -8.82 4.07
C VAL A 150 -6.51 -9.07 3.98
N PHE A 151 -6.92 -10.27 3.56
CA PHE A 151 -8.33 -10.69 3.55
C PHE A 151 -8.53 -11.99 4.35
N LEU A 152 -9.77 -12.22 4.77
CA LEU A 152 -10.17 -13.31 5.66
C LEU A 152 -9.81 -14.70 5.11
N HIS A 153 -9.82 -14.88 3.79
CA HIS A 153 -9.57 -16.19 3.17
C HIS A 153 -8.17 -16.75 3.47
N GLY A 154 -7.16 -15.93 3.73
CA GLY A 154 -5.84 -16.41 4.15
C GLY A 154 -5.87 -17.07 5.53
N LEU A 155 -6.61 -16.48 6.47
CA LEU A 155 -6.86 -17.03 7.81
C LEU A 155 -7.74 -18.29 7.80
N LEU A 156 -8.37 -18.61 6.66
CA LEU A 156 -9.18 -19.81 6.47
C LEU A 156 -8.39 -20.97 5.85
N THR A 157 -7.13 -20.73 5.50
CA THR A 157 -6.20 -21.78 5.05
C THR A 157 -5.67 -22.61 6.23
N LYS A 158 -4.83 -23.60 5.93
CA LYS A 158 -4.17 -24.42 6.95
C LYS A 158 -3.20 -23.61 7.82
N ASP A 159 -2.57 -22.58 7.26
CA ASP A 159 -1.50 -21.83 7.93
C ASP A 159 -2.05 -20.81 8.93
N ARG A 160 -3.31 -20.40 8.78
CA ARG A 160 -4.01 -19.48 9.71
C ARG A 160 -3.26 -18.16 9.97
N THR A 161 -2.49 -17.71 8.98
CA THR A 161 -1.75 -16.46 9.03
C THR A 161 -2.57 -15.30 8.49
N GLY A 162 -2.38 -14.13 9.09
CA GLY A 162 -3.02 -12.89 8.64
C GLY A 162 -2.26 -11.66 9.11
N THR A 163 -2.89 -10.50 9.02
CA THR A 163 -2.32 -9.23 9.47
C THR A 163 -3.38 -8.42 10.20
N CYS A 164 -3.02 -7.21 10.63
CA CYS A 164 -3.97 -6.23 11.15
C CYS A 164 -5.11 -5.93 10.17
N SER A 165 -4.95 -6.19 8.86
CA SER A 165 -6.02 -5.98 7.88
C SER A 165 -7.03 -7.12 7.80
N SER A 166 -6.68 -8.34 8.23
CA SER A 166 -7.54 -9.53 8.10
C SER A 166 -7.99 -10.14 9.44
N MET A 167 -7.15 -10.11 10.48
CA MET A 167 -7.46 -10.73 11.77
C MET A 167 -8.70 -10.12 12.45
N PRO A 168 -8.92 -8.79 12.47
CA PRO A 168 -10.15 -8.20 13.01
C PRO A 168 -11.42 -8.73 12.32
N PHE A 169 -11.36 -9.00 11.01
CA PHE A 169 -12.49 -9.60 10.28
C PHE A 169 -12.81 -11.01 10.76
N LEU A 170 -11.81 -11.83 11.08
CA LEU A 170 -12.03 -13.16 11.63
C LEU A 170 -12.73 -13.09 12.99
N TYR A 171 -12.25 -12.20 13.87
CA TYR A 171 -12.83 -11.99 15.19
C TYR A 171 -14.29 -11.55 15.07
N VAL A 172 -14.59 -10.52 14.28
CA VAL A 172 -15.97 -10.01 14.13
C VAL A 172 -16.86 -11.04 13.45
N ALA A 173 -16.40 -11.74 12.42
CA ALA A 173 -17.18 -12.76 11.74
C ALA A 173 -17.61 -13.91 12.69
N ILE A 174 -16.71 -14.35 13.57
CA ILE A 174 -17.01 -15.37 14.58
C ILE A 174 -17.88 -14.80 15.70
N ALA A 175 -17.54 -13.61 16.21
CA ALA A 175 -18.29 -12.95 17.27
C ALA A 175 -19.77 -12.73 16.88
N GLN A 176 -20.04 -12.27 15.66
CA GLN A 176 -21.40 -12.09 15.17
C GLN A 176 -22.17 -13.41 15.06
N ARG A 177 -21.51 -14.50 14.64
CA ARG A 177 -22.11 -15.87 14.63
C ARG A 177 -22.47 -16.36 16.03
N LEU A 178 -21.74 -15.90 17.06
CA LEU A 178 -22.01 -16.17 18.47
C LEU A 178 -23.03 -15.21 19.10
N GLY A 179 -23.54 -14.23 18.34
CA GLY A 179 -24.44 -13.19 18.84
C GLY A 179 -23.77 -12.15 19.72
N TYR A 180 -22.45 -11.99 19.62
CA TYR A 180 -21.70 -10.97 20.36
C TYR A 180 -21.79 -9.63 19.61
N PRO A 181 -22.03 -8.50 20.31
CA PRO A 181 -22.12 -7.18 19.69
C PRO A 181 -20.73 -6.61 19.38
N ALA A 182 -20.03 -7.25 18.45
CA ALA A 182 -18.72 -6.86 17.99
C ALA A 182 -18.78 -6.24 16.58
N ALA A 183 -17.93 -5.25 16.34
CA ALA A 183 -17.81 -4.54 15.08
C ALA A 183 -16.36 -4.22 14.75
N ILE A 184 -16.07 -4.04 13.46
CA ILE A 184 -14.77 -3.56 13.00
C ILE A 184 -14.64 -2.09 13.36
N ALA A 185 -13.46 -1.68 13.77
CA ALA A 185 -13.07 -0.27 13.87
C ALA A 185 -11.71 -0.08 13.21
N ALA A 186 -11.39 1.17 12.90
CA ALA A 186 -10.12 1.54 12.30
C ALA A 186 -9.52 2.74 12.97
N ARG A 187 -8.21 2.79 12.93
CA ARG A 187 -7.40 3.98 13.09
C ARG A 187 -6.45 4.10 11.90
N LYS A 188 -5.57 5.09 11.94
CA LYS A 188 -4.50 5.23 10.94
C LYS A 188 -3.69 3.93 10.85
N HIS A 189 -3.67 3.35 9.66
CA HIS A 189 -2.93 2.14 9.28
C HIS A 189 -3.23 0.85 10.07
N HIS A 190 -4.32 0.79 10.82
CA HIS A 190 -4.64 -0.38 11.66
C HIS A 190 -6.14 -0.60 11.79
N LEU A 191 -6.57 -1.86 11.70
CA LEU A 191 -7.93 -2.27 12.05
C LEU A 191 -7.89 -3.03 13.36
N TYR A 192 -8.95 -2.89 14.13
CA TYR A 192 -9.13 -3.57 15.41
C TYR A 192 -10.61 -3.87 15.63
N VAL A 193 -10.94 -4.53 16.74
CA VAL A 193 -12.32 -4.91 17.06
C VAL A 193 -12.85 -4.06 18.19
N THR A 194 -14.09 -3.61 18.06
CA THR A 194 -14.86 -3.00 19.16
C THR A 194 -15.92 -3.98 19.61
N TYR A 195 -16.15 -4.07 20.91
CA TYR A 195 -17.26 -4.78 21.53
C TYR A 195 -18.07 -3.78 22.34
N SER A 196 -19.39 -3.76 22.14
CA SER A 196 -20.28 -2.88 22.93
C SER A 196 -21.60 -3.56 23.28
N ASP A 197 -21.82 -3.75 24.58
CA ASP A 197 -23.09 -4.26 25.14
C ASP A 197 -23.61 -3.25 26.19
N ALA A 198 -24.74 -3.52 26.85
CA ALA A 198 -25.47 -2.65 27.78
C ALA A 198 -24.73 -2.28 29.10
N GLY A 199 -23.46 -1.88 29.00
CA GLY A 199 -22.57 -1.49 30.09
C GLY A 199 -21.08 -1.62 29.75
N ASP A 200 -20.73 -2.40 28.72
CA ASP A 200 -19.34 -2.66 28.33
C ASP A 200 -19.01 -1.95 27.02
N HIS A 201 -17.86 -1.29 27.00
CA HIS A 201 -17.20 -0.83 25.78
C HIS A 201 -15.73 -1.25 25.84
N LEU A 202 -15.32 -2.09 24.89
CA LEU A 202 -13.97 -2.66 24.85
C LEU A 202 -13.44 -2.53 23.44
N ASN A 203 -12.20 -2.05 23.31
CA ASN A 203 -11.43 -2.36 22.11
C ASN A 203 -10.70 -3.68 22.33
N VAL A 204 -10.48 -4.43 21.27
CA VAL A 204 -9.78 -5.71 21.26
C VAL A 204 -8.74 -5.66 20.16
N GLU A 205 -7.47 -5.82 20.56
CA GLU A 205 -6.36 -5.94 19.63
C GLU A 205 -6.33 -7.36 19.07
N ALA A 206 -6.77 -7.52 17.83
CA ALA A 206 -6.88 -8.83 17.19
C ALA A 206 -5.52 -9.38 16.72
N THR A 207 -4.47 -8.55 16.72
CA THR A 207 -3.10 -8.98 16.35
C THR A 207 -2.24 -9.37 17.56
N GLU A 208 -2.82 -9.45 18.76
CA GLU A 208 -2.09 -9.88 19.95
C GLU A 208 -1.79 -11.39 19.89
N ASN A 209 -0.55 -11.73 19.53
CA ASN A 209 -0.09 -13.11 19.40
C ASN A 209 -0.01 -13.85 20.76
N ARG A 210 -0.12 -13.15 21.90
CA ARG A 210 -0.02 -13.74 23.25
C ARG A 210 -1.36 -13.88 23.97
N GLY A 211 -2.48 -13.70 23.26
CA GLY A 211 -3.81 -14.02 23.76
C GLY A 211 -4.82 -12.89 23.59
N PHE A 212 -4.84 -11.93 24.51
CA PHE A 212 -5.90 -10.92 24.57
C PHE A 212 -5.42 -9.60 25.16
N ALA A 213 -5.56 -8.53 24.38
CA ALA A 213 -5.32 -7.17 24.83
C ALA A 213 -6.53 -6.28 24.55
N THR A 214 -6.82 -5.37 25.47
CA THR A 214 -7.91 -4.39 25.35
C THR A 214 -7.40 -2.96 25.49
N PRO A 215 -6.71 -2.40 24.48
CA PRO A 215 -6.21 -1.04 24.57
C PRO A 215 -7.36 -0.04 24.71
N THR A 216 -7.12 1.04 25.45
CA THR A 216 -8.05 2.15 25.59
C THR A 216 -8.11 3.00 24.31
N ASP A 217 -9.15 3.82 24.16
CA ASP A 217 -9.23 4.78 23.06
C ASP A 217 -8.08 5.78 23.09
N GLU A 218 -7.61 6.14 24.29
CA GLU A 218 -6.48 7.05 24.44
C GLU A 218 -5.19 6.37 23.99
N GLU A 219 -4.96 5.11 24.39
CA GLU A 219 -3.85 4.32 23.84
C GLU A 219 -3.96 4.27 22.32
N TYR A 220 -5.09 3.92 21.70
CA TYR A 220 -5.17 3.96 20.23
C TYR A 220 -4.99 5.35 19.60
N ARG A 221 -5.22 6.46 20.33
CA ARG A 221 -5.09 7.84 19.84
C ARG A 221 -3.65 8.38 19.94
N SER A 222 -2.98 8.19 21.06
CA SER A 222 -1.69 8.82 21.42
C SER A 222 -0.49 7.87 21.41
N SER A 223 -0.72 6.63 20.99
CA SER A 223 0.19 5.51 21.24
C SER A 223 1.56 5.59 20.56
N ASP A 224 2.59 5.27 21.35
CA ASP A 224 3.84 4.63 20.93
C ASP A 224 3.69 3.14 20.49
N LEU A 225 2.57 2.48 20.82
CA LEU A 225 2.21 1.08 20.46
C LEU A 225 1.97 0.82 18.96
N VAL A 226 1.52 1.81 18.19
CA VAL A 226 1.07 1.69 16.78
C VAL A 226 1.38 3.03 16.10
N MET A 227 2.13 2.95 15.01
CA MET A 227 2.74 4.05 14.25
C MET A 227 1.84 5.30 14.09
N ASP A 228 2.42 6.46 14.38
CA ASP A 228 1.89 7.83 14.23
C ASP A 228 0.67 8.24 15.07
N ASN A 229 0.81 9.39 15.73
CA ASN A 229 -0.31 10.11 16.34
C ASN A 229 -1.34 10.52 15.28
N MET A 230 -2.62 10.39 15.63
CA MET A 230 -3.72 10.88 14.79
C MET A 230 -4.18 12.26 15.23
N THR A 231 -4.27 13.17 14.27
CA THR A 231 -4.91 14.47 14.48
C THR A 231 -6.42 14.33 14.62
N LYS A 232 -7.06 15.31 15.26
CA LYS A 232 -8.54 15.37 15.33
C LYS A 232 -9.17 15.43 13.93
N GLU A 233 -8.56 16.17 13.00
CA GLU A 233 -9.02 16.25 11.60
C GLU A 233 -8.99 14.87 10.93
N GLU A 234 -7.93 14.07 11.14
CA GLU A 234 -7.85 12.72 10.60
C GLU A 234 -8.93 11.81 11.19
N ILE A 235 -9.13 11.83 12.51
CA ILE A 235 -10.16 11.00 13.17
C ILE A 235 -11.56 11.36 12.65
N ASP A 236 -11.91 12.64 12.67
CA ASP A 236 -13.24 13.11 12.27
C ASP A 236 -13.44 12.96 10.75
N GLY A 237 -12.41 13.29 9.96
CA GLY A 237 -12.43 13.23 8.51
C GLY A 237 -12.47 11.81 7.95
N MET A 238 -11.79 10.85 8.56
CA MET A 238 -11.81 9.46 8.11
C MET A 238 -12.88 8.62 8.81
N GLY A 239 -13.53 9.14 9.86
CA GLY A 239 -14.51 8.40 10.64
C GLY A 239 -13.90 7.26 11.47
N TRP A 240 -12.65 7.44 11.92
CA TRP A 240 -11.92 6.46 12.72
C TRP A 240 -12.39 6.42 14.18
N MET A 241 -11.91 5.43 14.92
CA MET A 241 -12.14 5.23 16.36
C MET A 241 -13.59 4.97 16.74
N LYS A 242 -14.38 4.40 15.83
CA LYS A 242 -15.80 4.08 16.03
C LYS A 242 -16.13 2.74 15.38
N PRO A 243 -17.14 2.01 15.90
CA PRO A 243 -17.71 0.86 15.21
C PRO A 243 -18.14 1.23 13.79
N MET A 244 -17.79 0.38 12.82
CA MET A 244 -18.16 0.53 11.42
C MET A 244 -19.50 -0.15 11.13
N ASP A 245 -20.35 0.53 10.36
CA ASP A 245 -21.47 -0.10 9.65
C ASP A 245 -20.97 -0.90 8.42
N ASN A 246 -21.83 -1.67 7.78
CA ASN A 246 -21.39 -2.53 6.67
C ASN A 246 -21.03 -1.74 5.41
N LYS A 247 -21.54 -0.50 5.26
CA LYS A 247 -21.12 0.41 4.21
C LYS A 247 -19.66 0.84 4.41
N GLN A 248 -19.28 1.18 5.64
CA GLN A 248 -17.92 1.52 6.02
C GLN A 248 -16.99 0.31 5.93
N VAL A 249 -17.46 -0.88 6.31
CA VAL A 249 -16.72 -2.13 6.11
C VAL A 249 -16.42 -2.37 4.62
N LEU A 250 -17.42 -2.21 3.74
CA LEU A 250 -17.21 -2.34 2.30
C LEU A 250 -16.21 -1.29 1.79
N ASN A 251 -16.28 -0.05 2.26
CA ASN A 251 -15.32 1.00 1.93
C ASN A 251 -13.86 0.60 2.26
N VAL A 252 -13.63 0.06 3.46
CA VAL A 252 -12.31 -0.42 3.88
C VAL A 252 -11.85 -1.61 3.05
N CYS A 253 -12.72 -2.59 2.82
CA CYS A 253 -12.39 -3.78 2.01
C CYS A 253 -12.02 -3.40 0.56
N LEU A 254 -12.74 -2.44 -0.04
CA LEU A 254 -12.41 -1.91 -1.37
C LEU A 254 -11.10 -1.12 -1.38
N SER A 255 -10.79 -0.40 -0.29
CA SER A 255 -9.51 0.29 -0.14
C SER A 255 -8.36 -0.72 -0.10
N ILE A 256 -8.48 -1.80 0.70
CA ILE A 256 -7.51 -2.91 0.72
C ILE A 256 -7.38 -3.55 -0.67
N ARG A 257 -8.50 -3.82 -1.35
CA ARG A 257 -8.53 -4.35 -2.72
C ARG A 257 -7.73 -3.47 -3.68
N ALA A 258 -7.95 -2.15 -3.64
CA ALA A 258 -7.21 -1.20 -4.48
C ALA A 258 -5.70 -1.29 -4.21
N CYS A 259 -5.29 -1.44 -2.94
CA CYS A 259 -3.89 -1.58 -2.58
C CYS A 259 -3.27 -2.89 -3.12
N CYS A 260 -4.00 -4.01 -3.09
CA CYS A 260 -3.58 -5.25 -3.74
C CYS A 260 -3.44 -5.10 -5.26
N LEU A 261 -4.40 -4.44 -5.92
CA LEU A 261 -4.36 -4.18 -7.35
C LEU A 261 -3.15 -3.31 -7.73
N ARG A 262 -2.83 -2.29 -6.92
CA ARG A 262 -1.61 -1.48 -7.06
C ARG A 262 -0.36 -2.34 -6.96
N SER A 263 -0.27 -3.19 -5.94
CA SER A 263 0.88 -4.10 -5.75
C SER A 263 1.05 -5.07 -6.93
N ALA A 264 -0.04 -5.45 -7.59
CA ALA A 264 -0.04 -6.28 -8.78
C ALA A 264 0.21 -5.51 -10.09
N GLY A 265 0.38 -4.18 -10.06
CA GLY A 265 0.52 -3.34 -11.26
C GLY A 265 -0.76 -3.19 -12.09
N LYS A 266 -1.93 -3.49 -11.51
CA LYS A 266 -3.24 -3.43 -12.15
C LYS A 266 -3.91 -2.06 -11.95
N TYR A 267 -3.25 -1.00 -12.41
CA TYR A 267 -3.62 0.40 -12.09
C TYR A 267 -5.01 0.84 -12.61
N ALA A 268 -5.45 0.31 -13.75
CA ALA A 268 -6.78 0.64 -14.29
C ALA A 268 -7.92 0.06 -13.41
N GLU A 269 -7.77 -1.20 -12.98
CA GLU A 269 -8.69 -1.84 -12.04
C GLU A 269 -8.63 -1.15 -10.67
N GLU A 270 -7.44 -0.78 -10.21
CA GLU A 270 -7.25 0.00 -8.98
C GLU A 270 -8.03 1.32 -9.03
N LYS A 271 -7.86 2.12 -10.08
CA LYS A 271 -8.52 3.43 -10.23
C LYS A 271 -10.04 3.30 -10.24
N THR A 272 -10.54 2.26 -10.90
CA THR A 272 -11.97 1.91 -10.88
C THR A 272 -12.43 1.58 -9.46
N THR A 273 -11.63 0.81 -8.72
CA THR A 273 -11.90 0.43 -7.32
C THR A 273 -11.95 1.65 -6.40
N TRP A 274 -11.04 2.62 -6.56
CA TRP A 274 -11.11 3.90 -5.84
C TRP A 274 -12.38 4.71 -6.14
N GLY A 275 -12.93 4.56 -7.35
CA GLY A 275 -14.26 5.10 -7.69
C GLY A 275 -15.37 4.50 -6.81
N TYR A 276 -15.33 3.19 -6.58
CA TYR A 276 -16.27 2.54 -5.64
C TYR A 276 -16.02 2.95 -4.19
N VAL A 277 -14.77 3.09 -3.76
CA VAL A 277 -14.44 3.59 -2.41
C VAL A 277 -15.12 4.95 -2.17
N SER A 278 -15.09 5.86 -3.14
CA SER A 278 -15.74 7.18 -3.04
C SER A 278 -17.25 7.09 -2.80
N ARG A 279 -17.94 6.11 -3.42
CA ARG A 279 -19.38 5.88 -3.24
C ARG A 279 -19.75 5.48 -1.80
N TYR A 280 -18.90 4.68 -1.15
CA TYR A 280 -19.18 4.13 0.19
C TYR A 280 -18.50 4.89 1.33
N GLY A 281 -17.72 5.93 1.03
CA GLY A 281 -17.09 6.76 2.06
C GLY A 281 -18.08 7.61 2.85
N ASN A 282 -17.55 8.29 3.88
CA ASN A 282 -18.30 9.26 4.68
C ASN A 282 -18.48 10.64 3.97
N GLY A 283 -17.89 10.81 2.78
CA GLY A 283 -18.01 12.03 1.97
C GLY A 283 -17.20 13.24 2.47
N SER A 284 -16.41 13.08 3.53
CA SER A 284 -15.60 14.18 4.07
C SER A 284 -14.63 14.73 3.04
N GLU A 285 -14.22 15.98 3.20
CA GLU A 285 -13.24 16.60 2.31
C GLU A 285 -11.88 15.87 2.39
N LEU A 286 -11.45 15.48 3.60
CA LEU A 286 -10.23 14.70 3.77
C LEU A 286 -10.29 13.36 3.03
N ALA A 287 -11.39 12.60 3.17
CA ALA A 287 -11.55 11.33 2.46
C ALA A 287 -11.54 11.52 0.94
N ARG A 288 -12.22 12.56 0.42
CA ARG A 288 -12.18 12.91 -1.01
C ARG A 288 -10.77 13.25 -1.49
N ARG A 289 -10.00 14.04 -0.72
CA ARG A 289 -8.59 14.35 -1.03
C ARG A 289 -7.72 13.09 -1.06
N VAL A 290 -7.88 12.19 -0.08
CA VAL A 290 -7.14 10.92 -0.02
C VAL A 290 -7.44 10.04 -1.24
N ILE A 291 -8.71 9.92 -1.63
CA ILE A 291 -9.11 9.13 -2.80
C ILE A 291 -8.54 9.74 -4.08
N SER A 292 -8.69 11.05 -4.28
CA SER A 292 -8.14 11.76 -5.44
C SER A 292 -6.62 11.59 -5.53
N LYS A 293 -5.91 11.73 -4.42
CA LYS A 293 -4.45 11.51 -4.36
C LYS A 293 -4.08 10.08 -4.76
N ASN A 294 -4.84 9.09 -4.32
CA ASN A 294 -4.58 7.70 -4.69
C ASN A 294 -4.87 7.42 -6.18
N GLN A 295 -5.90 8.02 -6.77
CA GLN A 295 -6.16 7.91 -8.20
C GLN A 295 -5.05 8.56 -9.05
N MET A 296 -4.57 9.74 -8.66
CA MET A 296 -3.43 10.40 -9.30
C MET A 296 -2.15 9.54 -9.17
N LEU A 297 -1.94 8.93 -8.01
CA LEU A 297 -0.81 8.02 -7.79
C LEU A 297 -0.91 6.77 -8.69
N SER A 298 -2.11 6.21 -8.88
CA SER A 298 -2.31 5.11 -9.83
C SER A 298 -1.93 5.50 -11.26
N ASP A 299 -2.32 6.69 -11.72
CA ASP A 299 -1.97 7.18 -13.06
C ASP A 299 -0.45 7.38 -13.19
N ALA A 300 0.20 7.97 -12.18
CA ALA A 300 1.64 8.19 -12.17
C ALA A 300 2.43 6.87 -12.17
N LEU A 301 2.06 5.90 -11.33
CA LEU A 301 2.71 4.59 -11.28
C LEU A 301 2.47 3.78 -12.55
N ASN A 302 1.28 3.89 -13.17
CA ASN A 302 1.00 3.27 -14.45
C ASN A 302 1.90 3.82 -15.56
N LEU A 303 2.08 5.15 -15.60
CA LEU A 303 3.00 5.77 -16.53
C LEU A 303 4.43 5.28 -16.29
N GLU A 304 4.90 5.32 -15.04
CA GLU A 304 6.24 4.90 -14.65
C GLU A 304 6.53 3.43 -15.02
N ASP A 305 5.64 2.50 -14.68
CA ASP A 305 5.82 1.07 -14.99
C ASP A 305 5.83 0.81 -16.51
N ASN A 306 5.00 1.53 -17.27
CA ASN A 306 5.01 1.43 -18.73
C ASN A 306 6.30 1.99 -19.33
N LEU A 307 6.79 3.13 -18.84
CA LEU A 307 8.07 3.70 -19.27
C LEU A 307 9.23 2.74 -18.94
N ASN A 308 9.24 2.16 -17.75
CA ASN A 308 10.25 1.18 -17.34
C ASN A 308 10.22 -0.08 -18.22
N ARG A 309 9.02 -0.58 -18.57
CA ARG A 309 8.87 -1.70 -19.50
C ARG A 309 9.43 -1.36 -20.88
N LEU A 310 9.02 -0.23 -21.45
CA LEU A 310 9.49 0.22 -22.77
C LEU A 310 11.01 0.45 -22.77
N TRP A 311 11.56 0.92 -21.65
CA TRP A 311 13.00 1.14 -21.50
C TRP A 311 13.75 -0.19 -21.56
N ALA A 312 13.27 -1.17 -20.79
CA ALA A 312 13.81 -2.53 -20.81
C ALA A 312 13.69 -3.17 -22.21
N GLU A 313 12.60 -2.92 -22.93
CA GLU A 313 12.46 -3.39 -24.32
C GLU A 313 13.54 -2.79 -25.23
N VAL A 314 13.75 -1.47 -25.18
CA VAL A 314 14.77 -0.78 -25.99
C VAL A 314 16.18 -1.23 -25.62
N GLU A 315 16.47 -1.45 -24.33
CA GLU A 315 17.77 -1.95 -23.88
C GLU A 315 18.06 -3.37 -24.39
N ASN A 316 17.04 -4.22 -24.47
CA ASN A 316 17.17 -5.60 -24.92
C ASN A 316 17.09 -5.78 -26.45
N LEU A 317 16.88 -4.71 -27.23
CA LEU A 317 17.00 -4.78 -28.68
C LEU A 317 18.46 -5.05 -29.06
N GLU A 318 18.71 -5.98 -29.99
CA GLU A 318 20.07 -6.20 -30.49
C GLU A 318 20.36 -5.22 -31.62
N PHE A 319 21.41 -4.43 -31.44
CA PHE A 319 21.82 -3.41 -32.40
C PHE A 319 22.98 -3.93 -33.25
N PRO A 320 23.09 -3.52 -34.52
CA PRO A 320 24.25 -3.84 -35.34
C PRO A 320 25.53 -3.35 -34.67
N SER A 321 26.49 -4.25 -34.45
CA SER A 321 27.77 -3.93 -33.83
C SER A 321 28.76 -3.26 -34.81
N GLY A 322 28.49 -3.37 -36.12
CA GLY A 322 29.28 -2.78 -37.20
C GLY A 322 28.48 -2.61 -38.49
N GLY A 323 29.13 -2.13 -39.54
CA GLY A 323 28.53 -1.87 -40.84
C GLY A 323 27.93 -0.46 -41.00
N PRO A 324 27.40 -0.13 -42.20
CA PRO A 324 27.08 1.25 -42.60
C PRO A 324 26.02 1.96 -41.74
N ARG A 325 25.17 1.22 -41.01
CA ARG A 325 24.09 1.78 -40.18
C ARG A 325 24.26 1.56 -38.67
N ALA A 326 25.37 1.03 -38.19
CA ALA A 326 25.58 0.83 -36.75
C ALA A 326 25.49 2.15 -35.97
N GLU A 327 26.09 3.22 -36.47
CA GLU A 327 26.01 4.55 -35.86
C GLU A 327 24.59 5.14 -35.92
N TYR A 328 23.90 4.96 -37.06
CA TYR A 328 22.50 5.40 -37.21
C TYR A 328 21.62 4.79 -36.11
N PHE A 329 21.66 3.47 -35.94
CA PHE A 329 20.82 2.80 -34.96
C PHE A 329 21.22 3.10 -33.52
N ARG A 330 22.51 3.33 -33.26
CA ARG A 330 22.98 3.83 -31.96
C ARG A 330 22.33 5.19 -31.67
N ASN A 331 22.43 6.15 -32.59
CA ASN A 331 21.82 7.46 -32.43
C ASN A 331 20.30 7.37 -32.31
N ARG A 332 19.65 6.47 -33.06
CA ARG A 332 18.21 6.22 -32.97
C ARG A 332 17.80 5.70 -31.59
N LYS A 333 18.55 4.74 -31.03
CA LYS A 333 18.36 4.27 -29.64
C LYS A 333 18.43 5.43 -28.66
N TRP A 334 19.49 6.25 -28.75
CA TRP A 334 19.67 7.42 -27.90
C TRP A 334 18.51 8.41 -28.00
N MET A 335 18.03 8.72 -29.21
CA MET A 335 16.89 9.63 -29.38
C MET A 335 15.62 9.08 -28.73
N VAL A 336 15.34 7.78 -28.87
CA VAL A 336 14.18 7.15 -28.22
C VAL A 336 14.33 7.23 -26.70
N GLN A 337 15.49 6.82 -26.15
CA GLN A 337 15.74 6.86 -24.70
C GLN A 337 15.70 8.29 -24.14
N TYR A 338 16.25 9.26 -24.87
CA TYR A 338 16.17 10.67 -24.48
C TYR A 338 14.71 11.16 -24.48
N GLY A 339 13.93 10.81 -25.50
CA GLY A 339 12.50 11.09 -25.54
C GLY A 339 11.74 10.48 -24.35
N MET A 340 12.10 9.27 -23.93
CA MET A 340 11.55 8.61 -22.74
C MET A 340 11.92 9.31 -21.43
N MET A 341 13.05 10.01 -21.38
CA MET A 341 13.48 10.74 -20.19
C MET A 341 12.82 12.12 -20.08
N GLN A 342 12.46 12.74 -21.20
CA GLN A 342 11.90 14.10 -21.25
C GLN A 342 10.37 14.13 -21.39
N GLY A 343 9.77 13.08 -21.96
CA GLY A 343 8.34 13.03 -22.24
C GLY A 343 7.53 12.26 -21.20
N ASP A 344 6.29 12.71 -21.01
CA ASP A 344 5.24 12.04 -20.23
C ASP A 344 4.13 11.45 -21.15
N ASP A 345 4.15 11.76 -22.44
CA ASP A 345 3.24 11.18 -23.44
C ASP A 345 3.65 9.74 -23.80
N LEU A 346 3.04 8.79 -23.08
CA LEU A 346 3.26 7.36 -23.27
C LEU A 346 2.96 6.90 -24.71
N ALA A 347 1.98 7.49 -25.40
CA ALA A 347 1.59 7.09 -26.74
C ALA A 347 2.66 7.50 -27.77
N VAL A 348 3.22 8.71 -27.64
CA VAL A 348 4.34 9.18 -28.47
C VAL A 348 5.59 8.35 -28.23
N ILE A 349 5.88 8.03 -26.97
CA ILE A 349 7.02 7.19 -26.60
C ILE A 349 6.86 5.78 -27.17
N GLN A 350 5.70 5.15 -26.98
CA GLN A 350 5.43 3.82 -27.50
C GLN A 350 5.53 3.77 -29.03
N LYS A 351 4.99 4.77 -29.73
CA LYS A 351 5.12 4.89 -31.19
C LYS A 351 6.59 5.00 -31.62
N SER A 352 7.42 5.72 -30.86
CA SER A 352 8.85 5.87 -31.13
C SER A 352 9.63 4.55 -30.93
N VAL A 353 9.29 3.78 -29.90
CA VAL A 353 9.85 2.45 -29.64
C VAL A 353 9.46 1.47 -30.76
N GLU A 354 8.19 1.44 -31.16
CA GLU A 354 7.72 0.57 -32.24
C GLU A 354 8.32 0.94 -33.60
N ALA A 355 8.52 2.24 -33.87
CA ALA A 355 9.23 2.69 -35.07
C ALA A 355 10.68 2.17 -35.09
N LEU A 356 11.40 2.30 -33.97
CA LEU A 356 12.77 1.79 -33.86
C LEU A 356 12.83 0.26 -34.07
N LYS A 357 11.91 -0.50 -33.46
CA LYS A 357 11.80 -1.95 -33.65
C LYS A 357 11.55 -2.32 -35.11
N LEU A 358 10.66 -1.60 -35.79
CA LEU A 358 10.35 -1.81 -37.20
C LEU A 358 11.57 -1.53 -38.09
N GLU A 359 12.25 -0.40 -37.87
CA GLU A 359 13.48 -0.04 -38.60
C GLU A 359 14.56 -1.14 -38.44
N LEU A 360 14.77 -1.66 -37.24
CA LEU A 360 15.71 -2.75 -36.97
C LEU A 360 15.29 -4.05 -37.69
N ARG A 361 14.00 -4.39 -37.68
CA ARG A 361 13.48 -5.58 -38.36
C ARG A 361 13.69 -5.47 -39.87
N VAL A 362 13.36 -4.33 -40.47
CA VAL A 362 13.56 -4.05 -41.90
C VAL A 362 15.04 -4.18 -42.24
N TYR A 363 15.92 -3.53 -41.48
CA TYR A 363 17.37 -3.63 -41.64
C TYR A 363 17.85 -5.08 -41.64
N ARG A 364 17.45 -5.89 -40.65
CA ARG A 364 17.83 -7.31 -40.57
C ARG A 364 17.27 -8.17 -41.70
N SER A 365 16.08 -7.83 -42.21
CA SER A 365 15.42 -8.59 -43.29
C SER A 365 15.98 -8.28 -44.68
N GLU A 366 16.33 -7.02 -44.94
CA GLU A 366 16.87 -6.57 -46.23
C GLU A 366 18.38 -6.83 -46.31
N ILE A 367 19.05 -6.71 -45.18
CA ILE A 367 20.48 -6.85 -45.02
C ILE A 367 20.67 -8.06 -44.12
N SER A 368 20.57 -9.24 -44.72
CA SER A 368 21.10 -10.49 -44.15
C SER A 368 22.44 -10.20 -43.45
N ASP A 369 22.78 -10.90 -42.37
CA ASP A 369 24.13 -10.86 -41.75
C ASP A 369 25.27 -11.30 -42.71
N ASP A 370 24.96 -11.45 -43.99
CA ASP A 370 25.89 -11.61 -45.10
C ASP A 370 26.53 -10.25 -45.43
N LEU A 371 27.76 -10.07 -44.94
CA LEU A 371 28.61 -8.89 -45.15
C LEU A 371 28.73 -8.46 -46.63
N ARG A 372 28.49 -9.35 -47.60
CA ARG A 372 28.56 -9.04 -49.03
C ARG A 372 27.32 -8.26 -49.49
N LYS A 373 26.14 -8.65 -49.03
CA LYS A 373 24.88 -7.95 -49.33
C LYS A 373 24.83 -6.58 -48.67
N VAL A 374 25.49 -6.42 -47.51
CA VAL A 374 25.67 -5.12 -46.84
C VAL A 374 26.43 -4.13 -47.72
N ALA A 375 27.51 -4.57 -48.38
CA ALA A 375 28.34 -3.73 -49.23
C ALA A 375 27.68 -3.41 -50.59
N GLU A 376 26.88 -4.33 -51.13
CA GLU A 376 26.16 -4.16 -52.40
C GLU A 376 24.88 -3.32 -52.27
N ALA A 377 24.09 -3.51 -51.20
CA ALA A 377 22.83 -2.78 -51.02
C ALA A 377 23.04 -1.30 -50.65
N PHE A 378 24.20 -0.96 -50.09
CA PHE A 378 24.54 0.39 -49.66
C PHE A 378 26.00 0.71 -50.07
N PRO A 379 26.25 1.03 -51.36
CA PRO A 379 27.54 1.59 -51.76
C PRO A 379 27.82 2.79 -50.87
N VAL A 380 29.08 2.96 -50.45
CA VAL A 380 29.55 4.00 -49.51
C VAL A 380 29.00 5.37 -49.93
N VAL A 381 27.80 5.70 -49.45
CA VAL A 381 27.31 7.05 -49.45
C VAL A 381 28.12 7.69 -48.35
N THR A 382 28.91 8.69 -48.71
CA THR A 382 29.44 9.67 -47.77
C THR A 382 28.24 10.34 -47.10
N PHE A 383 27.68 9.67 -46.10
CA PHE A 383 26.66 10.23 -45.24
C PHE A 383 27.25 11.53 -44.72
N ARG A 384 26.60 12.65 -45.04
CA ARG A 384 26.70 13.85 -44.21
C ARG A 384 26.47 13.35 -42.80
N GLN A 385 27.55 13.31 -42.01
CA GLN A 385 27.52 13.11 -40.59
C GLN A 385 26.34 13.93 -40.09
N ILE A 386 25.29 13.27 -39.57
CA ILE A 386 24.50 13.93 -38.54
C ILE A 386 25.54 14.15 -37.46
N ASN A 387 26.11 15.34 -37.50
CA ASN A 387 27.34 15.68 -36.85
C ASN A 387 27.08 15.36 -35.37
N GLN A 388 27.73 14.33 -34.83
CA GLN A 388 27.58 13.97 -33.43
C GLN A 388 27.83 15.21 -32.57
N SER A 389 28.74 16.08 -33.03
CA SER A 389 28.97 17.42 -32.51
C SER A 389 27.76 18.36 -32.61
N LYS A 390 26.93 18.28 -33.65
CA LYS A 390 25.68 19.06 -33.80
C LYS A 390 24.54 18.48 -32.96
N PHE A 391 24.44 17.16 -32.77
CA PHE A 391 23.47 16.57 -31.82
C PHE A 391 23.89 16.83 -30.37
N LEU A 392 25.17 16.65 -30.04
CA LEU A 392 25.74 17.03 -28.75
C LEU A 392 25.73 18.55 -28.53
N ALA A 393 25.90 19.37 -29.57
CA ALA A 393 25.68 20.81 -29.51
C ALA A 393 24.20 21.11 -29.33
N MET A 394 23.28 20.46 -30.02
CA MET A 394 21.84 20.65 -29.80
C MET A 394 21.42 20.22 -28.38
N ILE A 395 22.05 19.19 -27.80
CA ILE A 395 21.91 18.86 -26.37
C ILE A 395 22.51 19.99 -25.53
N ARG A 396 23.74 20.43 -25.77
CA ARG A 396 24.39 21.55 -25.02
C ARG A 396 23.69 22.90 -25.17
N ASP A 397 23.07 23.16 -26.31
CA ASP A 397 22.44 24.43 -26.69
C ASP A 397 20.97 24.45 -26.21
N ASN A 398 20.33 23.28 -26.04
CA ASN A 398 19.06 23.12 -25.33
C ASN A 398 19.24 22.81 -23.82
N VAL A 399 20.48 22.80 -23.32
CA VAL A 399 20.78 22.80 -21.89
C VAL A 399 20.61 24.24 -21.40
N GLU A 400 19.37 24.75 -21.50
CA GLU A 400 18.99 25.92 -20.73
C GLU A 400 19.16 25.56 -19.24
N VAL A 401 19.63 26.53 -18.45
CA VAL A 401 19.69 26.41 -17.00
C VAL A 401 18.33 25.89 -16.54
N ARG A 402 18.30 24.67 -16.00
CA ARG A 402 17.06 24.06 -15.54
C ARG A 402 16.54 24.92 -14.41
N THR A 403 15.49 25.69 -14.69
CA THR A 403 14.88 26.56 -13.68
C THR A 403 13.68 25.84 -13.10
N MET A 404 13.78 25.47 -11.84
CA MET A 404 12.73 24.81 -11.09
C MET A 404 12.12 25.82 -10.13
N ARG A 405 10.85 26.16 -10.34
CA ARG A 405 10.12 27.08 -9.47
C ARG A 405 9.41 26.28 -8.39
N ILE A 406 9.78 26.52 -7.13
CA ILE A 406 9.23 25.80 -5.98
C ILE A 406 8.45 26.80 -5.13
N ARG A 407 7.24 26.43 -4.74
CA ARG A 407 6.43 27.30 -3.91
C ARG A 407 7.04 27.46 -2.52
N GLN A 408 7.10 28.69 -2.05
CA GLN A 408 7.72 29.05 -0.77
C GLN A 408 7.16 28.23 0.41
N GLU A 409 5.87 27.89 0.41
CA GLU A 409 5.23 27.08 1.45
C GLU A 409 5.70 25.62 1.53
N LEU A 410 6.35 25.10 0.49
CA LEU A 410 6.90 23.74 0.46
C LEU A 410 8.34 23.68 0.95
N VAL A 411 9.04 24.82 0.96
CA VAL A 411 10.45 24.92 1.28
C VAL A 411 10.62 25.25 2.78
N PRO A 412 11.53 24.58 3.51
CA PRO A 412 11.88 24.96 4.87
C PRO A 412 12.22 26.46 4.97
N SER A 413 11.69 27.14 5.99
CA SER A 413 11.73 28.61 6.09
C SER A 413 13.14 29.20 6.10
N GLN A 414 14.12 28.45 6.62
CA GLN A 414 15.53 28.81 6.62
C GLN A 414 16.14 28.96 5.22
N TYR A 415 15.56 28.35 4.18
CA TYR A 415 16.08 28.43 2.81
C TYR A 415 15.36 29.45 1.93
N TRP A 416 14.35 30.15 2.46
CA TRP A 416 13.60 31.15 1.70
C TRP A 416 14.48 32.29 1.17
N ASN A 417 15.56 32.61 1.89
CA ASN A 417 16.50 33.69 1.53
C ASN A 417 17.75 33.17 0.81
N GLY A 418 17.81 31.89 0.47
CA GLY A 418 18.94 31.29 -0.22
C GLY A 418 19.18 29.84 0.21
N ILE A 419 19.61 29.03 -0.75
CA ILE A 419 19.96 27.62 -0.53
C ILE A 419 21.47 27.54 -0.23
N PRO A 420 21.92 26.87 0.84
CA PRO A 420 23.33 26.63 1.13
C PRO A 420 24.06 25.93 -0.03
N ASP A 421 25.34 26.22 -0.25
CA ASP A 421 26.08 25.66 -1.40
C ASP A 421 26.25 24.14 -1.32
N GLU A 422 26.37 23.59 -0.12
CA GLU A 422 26.40 22.15 0.12
C GLU A 422 25.08 21.48 -0.29
N LEU A 423 23.95 22.12 0.04
CA LEU A 423 22.64 21.68 -0.40
C LEU A 423 22.47 21.84 -1.92
N LYS A 424 22.93 22.95 -2.53
CA LYS A 424 22.90 23.12 -4.00
C LYS A 424 23.59 21.97 -4.74
N GLN A 425 24.71 21.46 -4.22
CA GLN A 425 25.40 20.31 -4.82
C GLN A 425 24.57 19.03 -4.76
N ARG A 426 23.83 18.80 -3.66
CA ARG A 426 22.89 17.68 -3.51
C ARG A 426 21.70 17.83 -4.46
N LEU A 427 21.12 19.03 -4.52
CA LEU A 427 19.96 19.34 -5.36
C LEU A 427 20.26 19.29 -6.86
N ASN A 428 21.48 19.63 -7.29
CA ASN A 428 21.89 19.55 -8.70
C ASN A 428 21.75 18.15 -9.31
N ARG A 429 21.66 17.10 -8.49
CA ARG A 429 21.48 15.71 -8.93
C ARG A 429 20.02 15.29 -9.05
N LEU A 430 19.10 16.11 -8.55
CA LEU A 430 17.67 15.82 -8.51
C LEU A 430 16.97 16.38 -9.76
N THR A 431 15.88 15.74 -10.18
CA THR A 431 15.22 16.05 -11.46
C THR A 431 13.78 16.52 -11.34
N ASN A 432 13.14 16.33 -10.18
CA ASN A 432 11.76 16.74 -9.96
C ASN A 432 11.62 17.58 -8.66
N GLU A 433 10.54 18.36 -8.60
CA GLU A 433 10.25 19.29 -7.48
C GLU A 433 10.13 18.57 -6.14
N ARG A 434 9.48 17.41 -6.13
CA ARG A 434 9.21 16.65 -4.91
C ARG A 434 10.51 16.19 -4.24
N ASP A 435 11.40 15.56 -4.99
CA ASP A 435 12.68 15.09 -4.47
C ASP A 435 13.53 16.27 -3.98
N VAL A 436 13.48 17.41 -4.69
CA VAL A 436 14.15 18.64 -4.25
C VAL A 436 13.60 19.12 -2.91
N VAL A 437 12.27 19.15 -2.75
CA VAL A 437 11.63 19.54 -1.48
C VAL A 437 11.95 18.56 -0.35
N GLU A 438 11.86 17.25 -0.60
CA GLU A 438 12.18 16.21 0.39
C GLU A 438 13.66 16.31 0.81
N GLU A 439 14.58 16.50 -0.13
CA GLU A 439 16.01 16.67 0.17
C GLU A 439 16.29 17.96 0.95
N MET A 440 15.59 19.06 0.62
CA MET A 440 15.65 20.29 1.42
C MET A 440 15.16 20.05 2.85
N GLN A 441 14.09 19.27 3.06
CA GLN A 441 13.60 18.93 4.40
C GLN A 441 14.58 18.03 5.17
N VAL A 442 15.21 17.07 4.51
CA VAL A 442 16.24 16.20 5.12
C VAL A 442 17.45 17.05 5.55
N PHE A 443 17.98 17.90 4.67
CA PHE A 443 19.10 18.77 4.98
C PHE A 443 18.79 19.71 6.15
N ALA A 444 17.56 20.23 6.22
CA ALA A 444 17.08 21.06 7.32
C ALA A 444 17.14 20.34 8.68
N VAL A 445 16.73 19.07 8.72
CA VAL A 445 16.80 18.26 9.96
C VAL A 445 18.25 17.96 10.33
N GLU A 446 19.11 17.68 9.34
CA GLU A 446 20.54 17.46 9.55
C GLU A 446 21.23 18.70 10.15
N GLU A 447 20.95 19.90 9.63
CA GLU A 447 21.49 21.16 10.18
C GLU A 447 21.03 21.41 11.63
N ILE A 448 19.76 21.14 11.95
CA ILE A 448 19.23 21.26 13.31
C ILE A 448 19.95 20.29 14.26
N ASN A 449 20.21 19.06 13.81
CA ASN A 449 20.91 18.05 14.59
C ASN A 449 22.40 18.37 14.78
N GLN A 450 23.03 19.06 13.84
CA GLN A 450 24.42 19.50 13.94
C GLN A 450 24.58 20.77 14.79
N GLY A 451 23.57 21.64 14.85
CA GLY A 451 23.57 22.89 15.61
C GLY A 451 23.30 22.74 17.12
N ASN A 452 22.71 21.63 17.56
CA ASN A 452 22.51 21.32 18.98
C ASN A 452 23.67 20.45 19.53
N TYR A 453 24.58 21.10 20.26
CA TYR A 453 25.84 20.65 20.90
C TYR A 453 25.78 19.34 21.76
N PRO A 454 26.93 18.81 22.27
CA PRO A 454 27.18 17.39 22.44
C PRO A 454 26.35 16.76 23.57
N PHE A 455 25.77 15.61 23.30
CA PHE A 455 25.07 14.81 24.31
C PHE A 455 26.08 14.23 25.32
N GLN A 456 26.08 14.73 26.56
CA GLN A 456 26.68 13.99 27.67
C GLN A 456 25.75 12.83 28.04
N PRO A 457 26.22 11.57 28.05
CA PRO A 457 25.38 10.43 28.40
C PRO A 457 24.95 10.54 29.87
N ARG A 458 23.63 10.56 30.11
CA ARG A 458 23.07 10.36 31.46
C ARG A 458 23.31 8.92 31.89
N ALA A 459 23.74 8.75 33.14
CA ALA A 459 23.85 7.45 33.79
C ALA A 459 22.48 6.73 33.87
N PRO A 460 22.45 5.39 33.76
CA PRO A 460 21.21 4.63 33.81
C PRO A 460 20.51 4.71 35.17
N ASN A 461 19.18 4.82 35.12
CA ASN A 461 18.29 4.93 36.26
C ASN A 461 18.08 3.55 36.92
N PRO A 462 18.31 3.33 38.24
CA PRO A 462 18.35 1.99 38.83
C PRO A 462 16.99 1.33 39.14
N MET A 463 15.84 1.89 38.72
CA MET A 463 14.53 1.51 39.27
C MET A 463 13.77 0.36 38.58
N PHE A 464 14.27 -0.26 37.51
CA PHE A 464 13.52 -1.30 36.77
C PHE A 464 14.33 -2.59 36.51
N SER A 465 14.93 -3.15 37.57
CA SER A 465 15.62 -4.45 37.52
C SER A 465 15.05 -5.45 38.53
N GLN A 466 13.74 -5.73 38.43
CA GLN A 466 13.12 -6.90 39.04
C GLN A 466 12.36 -7.67 37.94
N PRO A 467 12.76 -8.90 37.58
CA PRO A 467 11.99 -9.73 36.67
C PRO A 467 10.70 -10.22 37.35
N PRO A 468 9.61 -10.45 36.60
CA PRO A 468 8.36 -10.96 37.14
C PRO A 468 8.50 -12.40 37.67
N PRO A 469 7.63 -12.83 38.60
CA PRO A 469 7.68 -14.18 39.16
C PRO A 469 7.37 -15.24 38.09
N THR A 470 8.25 -16.23 37.99
CA THR A 470 8.13 -17.39 37.12
C THR A 470 7.02 -18.32 37.61
N TYR A 471 5.94 -18.45 36.83
CA TYR A 471 5.00 -19.56 36.96
C TYR A 471 5.57 -20.81 36.28
N GLY A 472 5.61 -21.93 37.02
CA GLY A 472 6.26 -23.17 36.61
C GLY A 472 5.61 -23.82 35.39
N GLN A 473 6.36 -23.88 34.29
CA GLN A 473 6.07 -24.73 33.14
C GLN A 473 6.64 -26.15 33.39
N PRO A 474 5.90 -27.23 33.09
CA PRO A 474 6.41 -28.59 33.20
C PRO A 474 7.51 -28.85 32.15
N GLN A 475 8.63 -29.43 32.60
CA GLN A 475 9.77 -29.78 31.75
C GLN A 475 9.40 -30.87 30.74
N VAL A 476 9.57 -30.56 29.45
CA VAL A 476 9.55 -31.55 28.36
C VAL A 476 11.01 -31.91 28.02
N PRO A 477 11.37 -33.20 27.86
CA PRO A 477 12.75 -33.60 27.63
C PRO A 477 13.24 -33.24 26.22
N SER A 478 14.48 -32.76 26.19
CA SER A 478 15.24 -32.32 25.03
C SER A 478 15.45 -33.46 24.01
N ILE A 479 15.00 -33.26 22.78
CA ILE A 479 15.37 -34.13 21.65
C ILE A 479 16.60 -33.52 20.96
N GLU A 480 17.68 -34.31 20.90
CA GLU A 480 18.93 -33.99 20.21
C GLU A 480 18.68 -33.76 18.71
N ARG A 481 19.13 -32.61 18.20
CA ARG A 481 19.13 -32.30 16.76
C ARG A 481 20.31 -32.98 16.08
N GLY A 482 20.03 -34.00 15.27
CA GLY A 482 20.96 -34.55 14.30
C GLY A 482 21.19 -33.59 13.12
N ASN A 483 22.43 -33.56 12.63
CA ASN A 483 22.92 -32.78 11.50
C ASN A 483 22.08 -33.00 10.22
N MET A 484 21.53 -31.91 9.66
CA MET A 484 20.96 -31.91 8.31
C MET A 484 22.03 -31.61 7.25
N MET A 485 22.07 -32.47 6.24
CA MET A 485 22.73 -32.28 4.95
C MET A 485 22.13 -31.08 4.19
N PRO A 486 22.87 -30.47 3.24
CA PRO A 486 22.37 -29.35 2.45
C PRO A 486 21.30 -29.82 1.45
N ASP A 487 20.13 -29.17 1.53
CA ASP A 487 19.00 -29.32 0.62
C ASP A 487 19.28 -28.58 -0.70
N GLU A 488 19.51 -29.34 -1.78
CA GLU A 488 19.71 -28.85 -3.15
C GLU A 488 18.39 -28.58 -3.90
N THR A 489 17.25 -28.47 -3.23
CA THR A 489 15.95 -28.22 -3.89
C THR A 489 15.31 -26.89 -3.49
N ARG A 490 16.04 -25.77 -3.66
CA ARG A 490 15.37 -24.45 -3.68
C ARG A 490 14.60 -24.28 -5.00
N PRO A 491 13.28 -24.04 -4.98
CA PRO A 491 12.55 -23.72 -6.19
C PRO A 491 13.14 -22.47 -6.83
N TYR A 492 13.37 -22.52 -8.14
CA TYR A 492 13.69 -21.35 -8.96
C TYR A 492 12.68 -20.24 -8.66
N ASP A 493 13.14 -19.14 -8.06
CA ASP A 493 12.32 -17.98 -7.73
C ASP A 493 12.32 -16.99 -8.90
N PRO A 494 11.24 -16.91 -9.69
CA PRO A 494 11.16 -15.98 -10.82
C PRO A 494 11.19 -14.51 -10.37
N LEU A 495 10.85 -14.23 -9.09
CA LEU A 495 10.80 -12.88 -8.51
C LEU A 495 12.19 -12.25 -8.46
N ARG A 496 13.22 -13.03 -8.13
CA ARG A 496 14.59 -12.54 -8.06
C ARG A 496 15.12 -12.12 -9.44
N SER A 497 14.68 -12.77 -10.52
CA SER A 497 15.14 -12.45 -11.88
C SER A 497 14.48 -11.18 -12.45
N ARG A 498 13.17 -10.99 -12.22
CA ARG A 498 12.40 -9.85 -12.72
C ARG A 498 12.68 -8.57 -11.92
N ASP A 499 12.84 -8.69 -10.60
CA ASP A 499 13.23 -7.59 -9.70
C ASP A 499 14.68 -7.15 -9.93
N GLN A 500 15.60 -8.09 -10.22
CA GLN A 500 16.95 -7.74 -10.66
C GLN A 500 16.96 -7.00 -11.99
N GLY A 501 16.11 -7.36 -12.94
CA GLY A 501 15.97 -6.62 -14.20
C GLY A 501 15.50 -5.18 -14.00
N HIS A 502 14.49 -4.97 -13.15
CA HIS A 502 13.96 -3.65 -12.82
C HIS A 502 14.96 -2.78 -12.04
N LYS A 503 15.59 -3.33 -10.98
CA LYS A 503 16.64 -2.63 -10.23
C LYS A 503 17.87 -2.35 -11.09
N ARG A 504 18.26 -3.27 -11.98
CA ARG A 504 19.33 -3.02 -12.97
C ARG A 504 18.92 -1.94 -13.96
N ALA A 505 17.66 -1.89 -14.42
CA ALA A 505 17.22 -0.83 -15.33
C ALA A 505 17.19 0.54 -14.66
N ILE A 506 16.72 0.65 -13.42
CA ILE A 506 16.75 1.89 -12.62
C ILE A 506 18.19 2.30 -12.33
N GLU A 507 19.02 1.38 -11.83
CA GLU A 507 20.40 1.66 -11.49
C GLU A 507 21.25 1.93 -12.74
N GLN A 508 20.98 1.27 -13.86
CA GLN A 508 21.61 1.54 -15.14
C GLN A 508 21.12 2.87 -15.74
N ARG A 509 19.85 3.25 -15.56
CA ARG A 509 19.35 4.59 -15.90
C ARG A 509 20.06 5.65 -15.06
N ARG A 510 20.20 5.41 -13.75
CA ARG A 510 20.94 6.27 -12.81
C ARG A 510 22.43 6.33 -13.14
N ARG A 511 23.02 5.19 -13.53
CA ARG A 511 24.41 5.04 -13.93
C ARG A 511 24.68 5.66 -15.29
N LEU A 512 23.79 5.55 -16.28
CA LEU A 512 23.89 6.25 -17.57
C LEU A 512 23.73 7.77 -17.39
N LEU A 513 22.89 8.20 -16.44
CA LEU A 513 22.81 9.59 -16.00
C LEU A 513 24.10 10.06 -15.30
N MET A 514 24.78 9.20 -14.56
CA MET A 514 26.00 9.52 -13.80
C MET A 514 27.32 9.35 -14.59
N GLU A 515 27.40 8.37 -15.50
CA GLU A 515 28.54 8.06 -16.37
C GLU A 515 28.44 8.79 -17.72
N SER A 516 27.30 9.44 -17.98
CA SER A 516 27.22 10.54 -18.93
C SER A 516 28.28 11.57 -18.54
N THR A 517 29.40 11.59 -19.27
CA THR A 517 30.44 12.63 -19.18
C THR A 517 29.94 14.01 -19.65
N LEU A 518 28.65 14.13 -19.93
CA LEU A 518 28.01 15.41 -20.24
C LEU A 518 27.65 16.08 -18.92
N PRO A 519 28.19 17.27 -18.63
CA PRO A 519 27.81 18.02 -17.44
C PRO A 519 26.30 18.26 -17.47
N MET A 520 25.59 17.79 -16.45
CA MET A 520 24.21 18.21 -16.23
C MET A 520 24.20 19.74 -16.08
N PRO A 521 23.25 20.47 -16.68
CA PRO A 521 23.09 21.88 -16.40
C PRO A 521 22.98 22.10 -14.89
N PRO A 522 23.55 23.19 -14.35
CA PRO A 522 23.23 23.60 -13.00
C PRO A 522 21.72 23.78 -12.86
N LEU A 523 21.15 23.19 -11.82
CA LEU A 523 19.75 23.40 -11.44
C LEU A 523 19.66 24.75 -10.75
N ARG A 524 18.89 25.68 -11.35
CA ARG A 524 18.51 26.94 -10.73
C ARG A 524 17.17 26.73 -10.04
N ILE A 525 17.14 26.89 -8.72
CA ILE A 525 15.90 26.83 -7.95
C ILE A 525 15.44 28.25 -7.69
N GLU A 526 14.21 28.55 -8.09
CA GLU A 526 13.53 29.81 -7.83
C GLU A 526 12.42 29.56 -6.80
N ILE A 527 12.58 30.10 -5.60
CA ILE A 527 11.53 30.05 -4.57
C ILE A 527 10.54 31.17 -4.86
N ILE A 528 9.29 30.81 -5.17
CA ILE A 528 8.24 31.76 -5.54
C ILE A 528 7.27 31.97 -4.36
N SER A 529 7.01 33.23 -4.00
CA SER A 529 6.01 33.56 -2.97
C SER A 529 4.60 33.41 -3.55
N ALA A 530 3.64 33.01 -2.71
CA ALA A 530 2.24 32.89 -3.11
C ALA A 530 1.64 34.22 -3.63
N THR A 531 2.22 35.36 -3.26
CA THR A 531 1.79 36.70 -3.68
C THR A 531 2.30 37.14 -5.06
N ALA A 532 3.26 36.41 -5.66
CA ALA A 532 3.88 36.80 -6.94
C ALA A 532 3.11 36.32 -8.19
N GLN A 533 2.02 35.56 -8.04
CA GLN A 533 1.33 34.92 -9.18
C GLN A 533 0.33 35.82 -9.94
N THR A 534 0.08 37.07 -9.52
CA THR A 534 -0.98 37.91 -10.11
C THR A 534 -0.52 38.96 -11.13
N SER A 535 0.70 38.89 -11.65
CA SER A 535 1.17 39.86 -12.64
C SER A 535 2.07 39.23 -13.71
N GLU A 536 1.51 38.42 -14.60
CA GLU A 536 2.11 38.22 -15.92
C GLU A 536 1.43 39.15 -16.94
N PRO A 537 2.18 39.97 -17.70
CA PRO A 537 1.63 40.76 -18.78
C PRO A 537 1.26 39.84 -19.95
N ILE A 538 0.01 39.95 -20.41
CA ILE A 538 -0.46 39.34 -21.67
C ILE A 538 0.47 39.81 -22.80
N GLN A 539 1.33 38.93 -23.29
CA GLN A 539 2.12 39.19 -24.50
C GLN A 539 1.19 39.18 -25.71
N THR A 540 0.88 40.35 -26.26
CA THR A 540 0.29 40.48 -27.59
C THR A 540 1.37 40.24 -28.64
N SER A 541 1.27 39.11 -29.35
CA SER A 541 2.14 38.76 -30.48
C SER A 541 1.86 39.65 -31.69
N ARG A 542 2.93 40.14 -32.34
CA ARG A 542 2.92 40.69 -33.69
C ARG A 542 3.73 39.78 -34.61
#